data_AF-A0A7C5C9Q1-F1
#
_entry.id   AF-A0A7C5C9Q1-F1
#
_cell.length_a   1.000
_cell.length_b   1.000
_cell.length_c   1.000
_cell.angle_alpha   90.00
_cell.angle_beta   90.00
_cell.angle_gamma   90.00
#
_symmetry.space_group_name_H-M   'P 1'
#
loop_
_entity.id
_entity.type
_entity.pdbx_description
1 polymer ?
#
loop_
_entity_poly.entity_id
_entity_poly.type
_entity_poly.pdbx_seq_one_letter_code
_entity_poly.pdbx_strand_id
1 'polypeptide(L)' 'MTRSIVFFSTLVFLLLTGCEGISNQSNSAAGKTPEIIFKSVEPQEFSSLIGKKEVVLIDANSEKEFKEGHIKGARNIDFF' A
#
# COMPACT_ATOMS: atom_id res chain seq x y z
N MET A 1 -32.05 40.83 -10.91
CA MET A 1 -32.29 40.35 -9.52
C MET A 1 -32.08 38.83 -9.44
N THR A 2 -30.87 38.34 -9.74
CA THR A 2 -30.53 36.89 -9.64
C THR A 2 -29.07 36.64 -9.26
N ARG A 3 -28.25 37.70 -9.12
CA ARG A 3 -26.81 37.58 -8.82
C ARG A 3 -26.51 37.51 -7.32
N SER A 4 -27.38 38.01 -6.43
CA SER A 4 -27.16 37.97 -4.98
C SER A 4 -27.53 36.66 -4.29
N ILE A 5 -28.38 35.81 -4.89
CA ILE A 5 -28.81 34.53 -4.31
C ILE A 5 -27.75 33.43 -4.49
N VAL A 6 -26.91 33.53 -5.53
CA VAL A 6 -25.84 32.55 -5.80
C VAL A 6 -24.64 32.75 -4.85
N PHE A 7 -24.38 34.00 -4.42
CA PHE A 7 -23.34 34.29 -3.42
C PHE A 7 -23.71 33.81 -2.01
N PHE A 8 -25.00 33.89 -1.63
CA PHE A 8 -25.46 33.43 -0.32
C PHE A 8 -25.50 31.89 -0.22
N SER A 9 -25.69 31.20 -1.36
CA SER A 9 -25.72 29.73 -1.43
C SER A 9 -24.33 29.08 -1.47
N THR A 10 -23.29 29.79 -1.85
CA THR A 10 -21.91 29.24 -1.94
C THR A 10 -21.12 29.40 -0.65
N LEU A 11 -21.50 30.34 0.23
CA LEU A 11 -20.84 30.59 1.51
C LEU A 11 -21.24 29.59 2.62
N VAL A 12 -22.37 28.89 2.46
CA VAL A 12 -22.89 27.93 3.47
C VAL A 12 -22.26 26.53 3.33
N PHE A 13 -21.68 26.18 2.19
CA PHE A 13 -21.04 24.88 1.98
C PHE A 13 -19.57 24.80 2.45
N LEU A 14 -18.95 25.93 2.83
CA LEU A 14 -17.53 25.99 3.21
C LEU A 14 -17.28 25.86 4.73
N LEU A 15 -18.34 25.70 5.54
CA LEU A 15 -18.24 25.68 7.02
C LEU A 15 -18.23 24.26 7.63
N LEU A 16 -18.12 23.21 6.82
CA LEU A 16 -17.90 21.83 7.30
C LEU A 16 -16.42 21.40 7.20
N THR A 17 -15.51 22.33 7.50
CA THR A 17 -14.31 22.07 8.32
C THR A 17 -14.69 21.13 9.47
N GLY A 18 -13.89 20.17 9.90
CA GLY A 18 -12.46 19.99 9.78
C GLY A 18 -12.10 19.13 10.98
N CYS A 19 -11.69 17.88 10.75
CA CYS A 19 -11.20 17.03 11.81
C CYS A 19 -9.68 17.22 11.85
N GLU A 20 -9.19 17.97 12.83
CA GLU A 20 -7.76 18.11 13.08
C GLU A 20 -7.25 16.79 13.70
N GLY A 21 -6.64 15.95 12.88
CA GLY A 21 -5.83 14.84 13.37
C GLY A 21 -4.50 15.37 13.90
N ILE A 22 -4.29 15.26 15.21
CA ILE A 22 -2.97 15.43 15.84
C ILE A 22 -1.98 14.48 15.19
N SER A 23 -0.98 15.02 14.49
CA SER A 23 0.17 14.26 14.02
C SER A 23 1.25 14.33 15.11
N ASN A 24 1.54 13.19 15.74
CA ASN A 24 2.69 13.04 16.61
C ASN A 24 3.96 13.04 15.72
N GLN A 25 4.58 14.21 15.57
CA GLN A 25 5.90 14.36 15.00
C GLN A 25 6.94 13.86 16.00
N SER A 26 7.26 12.57 15.95
CA SER A 26 8.51 12.07 16.52
C SER A 26 9.64 12.45 15.57
N ASN A 27 10.28 13.58 15.82
CA ASN A 27 11.54 13.95 15.17
C ASN A 27 12.67 13.10 15.77
N SER A 28 12.94 11.97 15.15
CA SER A 28 14.20 11.24 15.30
C SER A 28 15.04 11.50 14.06
N ALA A 29 16.09 12.32 14.21
CA ALA A 29 17.17 12.38 13.25
C ALA A 29 17.92 11.04 13.26
N ALA A 30 17.69 10.21 12.26
CA ALA A 30 18.48 9.02 11.96
C ALA A 30 18.47 8.80 10.45
N GLY A 31 19.62 8.44 9.87
CA GLY A 31 19.87 8.40 8.43
C GLY A 31 18.78 7.73 7.59
N LYS A 32 18.71 8.08 6.30
CA LYS A 32 17.83 7.45 5.30
C LYS A 32 18.11 5.94 5.21
N THR A 33 17.57 5.16 6.13
CA THR A 33 17.29 3.75 5.92
C THR A 33 16.27 3.71 4.78
N PRO A 34 16.51 2.94 3.70
CA PRO A 34 15.48 2.74 2.69
C PRO A 34 14.22 2.29 3.41
N GLU A 35 13.13 3.05 3.24
CA GLU A 35 11.84 2.70 3.79
C GLU A 35 11.48 1.32 3.25
N ILE A 36 11.55 0.28 4.08
CA ILE A 36 11.19 -1.07 3.67
C ILE A 36 9.66 -1.12 3.70
N ILE A 37 9.08 -0.91 2.53
CA ILE A 37 7.63 -0.93 2.34
C ILE A 37 7.19 -2.39 2.24
N PHE A 38 6.57 -2.89 3.31
CA PHE A 38 5.85 -4.16 3.27
C PHE A 38 4.42 -3.92 2.79
N LYS A 39 4.09 -4.49 1.62
CA LYS A 39 2.73 -4.47 1.09
C LYS A 39 2.19 -5.90 1.05
N SER A 40 1.06 -6.13 1.70
CA SER A 40 0.26 -7.35 1.47
C SER A 40 -0.48 -7.21 0.14
N VAL A 41 -0.53 -8.29 -0.64
CA VAL A 41 -1.11 -8.32 -1.98
C VAL A 41 -2.22 -9.35 -2.01
N GLU A 42 -3.40 -8.94 -2.46
CA GLU A 42 -4.54 -9.85 -2.65
C GLU A 42 -4.32 -10.78 -3.86
N PRO A 43 -4.90 -11.99 -3.86
CA PRO A 43 -4.72 -12.95 -4.96
C PRO A 43 -5.08 -12.40 -6.36
N GLN A 44 -6.06 -11.52 -6.45
CA GLN A 44 -6.48 -10.90 -7.71
C GLN A 44 -5.41 -9.95 -8.26
N GLU A 45 -4.63 -9.29 -7.39
CA GLU A 45 -3.55 -8.38 -7.78
C GLU A 45 -2.23 -9.11 -8.08
N PHE A 46 -2.03 -10.29 -7.48
CA PHE A 46 -0.79 -11.06 -7.54
C PHE A 46 -0.30 -11.32 -8.98
N SER A 47 -1.19 -11.80 -9.85
CA SER A 47 -0.86 -12.14 -11.25
C SER A 47 -0.28 -10.96 -12.04
N SER A 48 -0.76 -9.74 -11.76
CA SER A 48 -0.29 -8.52 -12.44
C SER A 48 1.10 -8.08 -11.97
N LEU A 49 1.53 -8.51 -10.78
CA LEU A 49 2.82 -8.15 -10.20
C LEU A 49 3.93 -9.12 -10.60
N ILE A 50 3.66 -10.43 -10.59
CA ILE A 50 4.67 -11.46 -10.90
C ILE A 50 5.12 -11.49 -12.36
N GLY A 51 4.35 -10.88 -13.27
CA GLY A 51 4.71 -10.80 -14.69
C GLY A 51 5.83 -9.79 -15.01
N LYS A 52 6.27 -8.99 -14.02
CA LYS A 52 7.30 -7.97 -14.21
C LYS A 52 8.69 -8.61 -14.11
N LYS A 53 9.60 -8.26 -15.04
CA LYS A 53 10.97 -8.80 -15.08
C LYS A 53 11.81 -8.49 -13.85
N GLU A 54 11.42 -7.47 -13.08
CA GLU A 54 12.14 -6.97 -11.91
C GLU A 54 11.66 -7.59 -10.60
N VAL A 55 10.80 -8.62 -10.66
CA VAL A 55 10.22 -9.29 -9.49
C VAL A 55 10.78 -10.70 -9.38
N VAL A 56 11.21 -11.07 -8.17
CA VAL A 56 11.54 -12.45 -7.82
C VAL A 56 10.42 -13.00 -6.95
N LEU A 57 9.84 -14.11 -7.38
CA LEU A 57 8.86 -14.84 -6.59
C LEU A 57 9.58 -15.81 -5.66
N ILE A 58 9.32 -15.69 -4.36
CA ILE A 58 9.92 -16.53 -3.32
C ILE A 58 8.82 -17.33 -2.64
N ASP A 59 9.05 -18.63 -2.48
CA ASP A 59 8.21 -19.54 -1.71
C ASP A 59 8.95 -19.92 -0.43
N ALA A 60 8.42 -19.49 0.72
CA ALA A 60 9.05 -19.65 2.02
C ALA A 60 8.60 -20.93 2.77
N ASN A 61 7.83 -21.82 2.11
CA ASN A 61 7.43 -23.10 2.70
C ASN A 61 8.60 -24.09 2.77
N SER A 62 8.39 -25.23 3.41
CA SER A 62 9.40 -26.29 3.46
C SER A 62 9.70 -26.85 2.07
N GLU A 63 10.89 -27.42 1.88
CA GLU A 63 11.26 -28.04 0.59
C GLU A 63 10.26 -29.14 0.18
N LYS A 64 9.71 -29.88 1.16
CA LYS A 64 8.70 -30.93 0.92
C LYS A 64 7.42 -30.35 0.33
N GLU A 65 6.87 -29.29 0.93
CA GLU A 65 5.65 -28.63 0.45
C GLU A 65 5.87 -27.99 -0.92
N PHE A 66 7.03 -27.36 -1.13
CA PHE A 66 7.40 -26.80 -2.42
C PHE A 66 7.45 -27.86 -3.54
N LYS A 67 7.97 -29.06 -3.23
CA LYS A 67 8.00 -30.20 -4.17
C LYS A 67 6.60 -30.78 -4.43
N GLU A 68 5.70 -30.73 -3.46
CA GLU A 68 4.31 -31.17 -3.61
C GLU A 68 3.50 -30.24 -4.51
N GLY A 69 3.76 -28.94 -4.44
CA GLY A 69 3.21 -27.97 -5.38
C GLY A 69 3.63 -26.54 -5.05
N HIS A 70 3.98 -25.78 -6.10
CA HIS A 70 4.35 -24.38 -5.97
C HIS A 70 3.93 -23.58 -7.21
N ILE A 71 3.91 -22.24 -7.06
CA ILE A 71 3.64 -21.33 -8.17
C ILE A 71 4.82 -21.34 -9.14
N LYS A 72 4.54 -21.55 -10.43
CA LYS A 72 5.57 -21.63 -11.47
C LYS A 72 6.50 -20.42 -11.46
N GLY A 73 7.80 -20.67 -11.40
CA GLY A 73 8.84 -19.62 -11.38
C GLY A 73 9.20 -19.12 -9.99
N ALA A 74 8.53 -19.59 -8.93
CA ALA A 74 8.96 -19.37 -7.56
C ALA A 74 10.30 -20.06 -7.27
N ARG A 75 11.09 -19.46 -6.38
CA ARG A 75 12.28 -20.09 -5.79
C ARG A 75 12.00 -20.40 -4.33
N ASN A 76 12.29 -21.62 -3.91
CA ASN A 76 12.17 -21.98 -2.51
C ASN A 76 13.30 -21.35 -1.69
N ILE A 77 12.94 -20.74 -0.57
CA ILE A 77 13.87 -20.51 0.54
C ILE A 77 13.35 -21.36 1.69
N ASP A 78 14.04 -22.45 1.97
CA ASP A 78 13.73 -23.29 3.13
C ASP A 78 14.14 -22.51 4.38
N PHE A 79 13.19 -21.73 4.91
CA PHE A 79 13.41 -20.88 6.08
C PHE A 79 13.07 -21.61 7.40
N PHE A 80 12.48 -22.81 7.31
CA PHE A 80 11.95 -23.57 8.45
C PHE A 80 12.82 -24.76 8.84
#